data_AF-A0A359MUS1-F1
#
_entry.id   AF-A0A359MUS1-F1
#
_cell.length_a   1.000
_cell.length_b   1.000
_cell.length_c   1.000
_cell.angle_alpha   90.00
_cell.angle_beta   90.00
_cell.angle_gamma   90.00
#
_symmetry.space_group_name_H-M   'P 1'
#
loop_
_entity.id
_entity.type
_entity.pdbx_description
1 polymer ?
#
loop_
_entity_poly.entity_id
_entity_poly.type
_entity_poly.pdbx_seq_one_letter_code
_entity_poly.pdbx_strand_id
1 'polypeptide(L)'
;MSQLPKPPTRPWYKRWWLWLLVTLLVIAGIAIAGYRMTAGQATTVDTSQTITAAVRDLTKAVSTNGKVAPEHSEQLAFSFGGKVTEVNVQVGDLVDKDAVIAKVSGQSLKAPFDGRVLAVNTFVGNTTTPGVAVFELGYRTNFVDFIASESEVFDLVVGQQAELTIPTYDNGAVTYHGTVELVDTKKTTGDVMNAQTGTSETGYLVRIRPTDLPASAANLIGLT
;
A
#
# COMPACT_ATOMS: atom_id res chain seq x y z
N MET A 1 31.01 63.17 95.64
CA MET A 1 29.56 63.35 95.36
C MET A 1 29.41 64.17 94.10
N SER A 2 28.89 63.57 93.02
CA SER A 2 28.09 64.21 91.96
C SER A 2 27.89 63.20 90.82
N GLN A 3 26.80 62.44 90.89
CA GLN A 3 26.37 61.58 89.78
C GLN A 3 25.84 62.48 88.64
N LEU A 4 26.37 62.30 87.44
CA LEU A 4 25.87 62.96 86.23
C LEU A 4 24.70 62.14 85.64
N PRO A 5 23.59 62.79 85.26
CA PRO A 5 22.37 62.11 84.82
C PRO A 5 22.51 61.53 83.39
N LYS A 6 21.99 60.33 83.21
CA LYS A 6 21.97 59.57 81.95
C LYS A 6 20.90 60.16 81.01
N PRO A 7 21.21 60.52 79.74
CA PRO A 7 20.22 61.12 78.85
C PRO A 7 19.15 60.10 78.42
N PRO A 8 17.87 60.51 78.26
CA PRO A 8 16.78 59.60 77.93
C PRO A 8 16.88 59.09 76.49
N THR A 9 16.93 57.77 76.31
CA THR A 9 16.90 57.13 74.99
C THR A 9 15.49 57.16 74.42
N ARG A 10 15.26 58.02 73.43
CA ARG A 10 13.99 58.05 72.69
C ARG A 10 13.79 56.70 72.00
N PRO A 11 12.64 56.02 72.19
CA PRO A 11 12.41 54.72 71.60
C PRO A 11 12.47 54.82 70.07
N TRP A 12 13.30 53.97 69.48
CA TRP A 12 13.66 53.95 68.07
C TRP A 12 12.46 53.96 67.09
N TYR A 13 11.29 53.47 67.51
CA TYR A 13 10.06 53.38 66.71
C TYR A 13 9.27 54.69 66.52
N LYS A 14 9.59 55.79 67.23
CA LYS A 14 8.92 57.10 67.06
C LYS A 14 9.58 58.00 66.01
N ARG A 15 10.69 57.58 65.42
CA ARG A 15 11.34 58.33 64.35
C ARG A 15 10.60 58.03 63.05
N TRP A 16 9.83 59.00 62.54
CA TRP A 16 9.03 58.86 61.31
C TRP A 16 9.84 58.36 60.10
N TRP A 17 11.15 58.64 60.07
CA TRP A 17 12.06 58.12 59.04
C TRP A 17 12.19 56.58 59.00
N LEU A 18 11.90 55.90 60.12
CA LEU A 18 12.04 54.45 60.28
C LEU A 18 10.82 53.76 59.67
N TRP A 19 9.65 54.42 59.77
CA TRP A 19 8.46 54.04 59.01
C TRP A 19 8.63 54.29 57.51
N LEU A 20 9.21 55.43 57.10
CA LEU A 20 9.52 55.67 55.68
C LEU A 20 10.47 54.62 55.10
N LEU A 21 11.48 54.18 55.86
CA LEU A 21 12.43 53.15 55.43
C LEU A 21 11.74 51.77 55.30
N VAL A 22 10.86 51.41 56.24
CA VAL A 22 10.08 50.16 56.18
C VAL A 22 9.12 50.18 54.99
N THR A 23 8.43 51.29 54.73
CA THR A 23 7.54 51.41 53.56
C THR A 23 8.31 51.31 52.24
N LEU A 24 9.50 51.91 52.15
CA LEU A 24 10.37 51.80 50.98
C LEU A 24 10.81 50.34 50.74
N LEU A 25 11.13 49.61 51.81
CA LEU A 25 11.50 48.20 51.74
C LEU A 25 10.37 47.31 51.25
N VAL A 26 9.13 47.59 51.67
CA VAL A 26 7.93 46.86 51.21
C VAL A 26 7.66 47.13 49.72
N ILE A 27 7.80 48.37 49.26
CA ILE A 27 7.62 48.73 47.85
C ILE A 27 8.72 48.07 46.98
N ALA A 28 9.96 48.05 47.44
CA ALA A 28 11.05 47.35 46.76
C ALA A 28 10.81 45.84 46.69
N GLY A 29 10.29 45.23 47.76
CA GLY A 29 9.91 43.81 47.78
C GLY A 29 8.81 43.47 46.77
N ILE A 30 7.78 44.31 46.67
CA ILE A 30 6.69 44.15 45.69
C ILE A 30 7.20 44.34 44.26
N ALA A 31 8.09 45.31 44.02
CA ALA A 31 8.70 45.52 42.71
C ALA A 31 9.57 44.33 42.28
N ILE A 32 10.36 43.75 43.20
CA ILE A 32 11.18 42.57 42.93
C ILE A 32 10.31 41.33 42.70
N ALA A 33 9.25 41.15 43.49
CA ALA A 33 8.30 40.05 43.31
C ALA A 33 7.54 40.17 41.98
N GLY A 34 7.10 41.39 41.62
CA GLY A 34 6.48 41.68 40.33
C GLY A 34 7.43 41.40 39.17
N TYR A 35 8.69 41.86 39.27
CA TYR A 35 9.70 41.61 38.24
C TYR A 35 10.05 40.11 38.09
N ARG A 36 10.08 39.36 39.21
CA ARG A 36 10.30 37.90 39.21
C ARG A 36 9.09 37.14 38.65
N MET A 37 7.88 37.65 38.83
CA MET A 37 6.66 37.07 38.30
C MET A 37 6.50 37.34 36.80
N THR A 38 6.97 38.50 36.30
CA THR A 38 7.01 38.79 34.85
C THR A 38 8.22 38.16 34.15
N ALA A 39 9.33 37.92 34.85
CA ALA A 39 10.51 37.24 34.31
C ALA A 39 10.43 35.71 34.38
N GLY A 40 9.31 35.14 34.86
CA GLY A 40 9.11 33.72 35.12
C GLY A 40 8.23 32.98 34.10
N GLN A 41 7.83 33.61 33.00
CA GLN A 41 7.24 32.90 31.85
C GLN A 41 8.24 32.95 30.69
N ALA A 42 9.31 32.17 30.82
CA ALA A 42 9.81 31.51 29.63
C ALA A 42 8.67 30.59 29.19
N THR A 43 7.88 31.05 28.23
CA THR A 43 7.04 30.17 27.43
C THR A 43 7.98 29.09 26.95
N THR A 44 7.83 27.87 27.46
CA THR A 44 8.27 26.70 26.74
C THR A 44 7.43 26.70 25.47
N VAL A 45 7.89 27.45 24.47
CA VAL A 45 7.55 27.20 23.09
C VAL A 45 8.05 25.79 22.90
N ASP A 46 7.13 24.84 23.06
CA ASP A 46 7.32 23.48 22.59
C ASP A 46 7.99 23.63 21.25
N THR A 47 9.15 23.00 21.11
CA THR A 47 9.89 23.01 19.86
C THR A 47 8.97 22.40 18.83
N SER A 48 8.17 23.24 18.17
CA SER A 48 7.51 22.89 16.94
C SER A 48 8.68 22.69 16.01
N GLN A 49 9.06 21.42 15.88
CA GLN A 49 9.97 20.91 14.87
C GLN A 49 9.56 21.62 13.59
N THR A 50 10.30 22.67 13.24
CA THR A 50 10.06 23.39 12.01
C THR A 50 10.71 22.50 10.97
N ILE A 51 9.98 21.46 10.58
CA ILE A 51 10.24 20.80 9.31
C ILE A 51 10.21 21.92 8.28
N THR A 52 11.37 22.22 7.69
CA THR A 52 11.41 22.99 6.45
C THR A 52 10.39 22.32 5.54
N ALA A 53 9.39 23.08 5.07
CA ALA A 53 8.43 22.58 4.10
C ALA A 53 9.21 22.28 2.81
N ALA A 54 9.74 21.06 2.74
CA ALA A 54 10.18 20.48 1.50
C ALA A 54 8.90 20.22 0.71
N VAL A 55 8.87 20.69 -0.54
CA VAL A 55 8.00 20.07 -1.55
C VAL A 55 8.47 18.63 -1.65
N ARG A 56 7.86 17.76 -0.85
CA ARG A 56 7.92 16.32 -1.06
C ARG A 56 6.74 16.04 -1.96
N ASP A 57 7.00 15.42 -3.10
CA ASP A 57 5.96 14.72 -3.82
C ASP A 57 5.35 13.75 -2.81
N LEU A 58 4.09 13.99 -2.43
CA LEU A 58 3.33 13.08 -1.60
C LEU A 58 3.07 11.85 -2.45
N THR A 59 4.03 10.92 -2.48
CA THR A 59 3.85 9.62 -3.08
C THR A 59 2.89 8.85 -2.18
N LYS A 60 1.60 8.96 -2.46
CA LYS A 60 0.57 8.14 -1.81
C LYS A 60 0.80 6.70 -2.27
N ALA A 61 1.37 5.89 -1.40
CA ALA A 61 1.57 4.48 -1.66
C ALA A 61 0.21 3.77 -1.52
N VAL A 62 -0.33 3.30 -2.64
CA VAL A 62 -1.48 2.40 -2.66
C VAL A 62 -0.93 0.99 -2.76
N SER A 63 -0.98 0.24 -1.65
CA SER A 63 -0.55 -1.15 -1.60
C SER A 63 -1.74 -2.05 -1.81
N THR A 64 -1.71 -2.82 -2.90
CA THR A 64 -2.83 -3.67 -3.32
C THR A 64 -2.32 -4.99 -3.85
N ASN A 65 -3.15 -6.02 -3.74
CA ASN A 65 -2.83 -7.34 -4.25
C ASN A 65 -3.34 -7.45 -5.69
N GLY A 66 -2.40 -7.60 -6.64
CA GLY A 66 -2.74 -7.84 -8.04
C GLY A 66 -2.72 -9.32 -8.39
N LYS A 67 -3.57 -9.71 -9.34
CA LYS A 67 -3.42 -10.95 -10.10
C LYS A 67 -2.64 -10.66 -11.37
N VAL A 68 -1.86 -11.64 -11.79
CA VAL A 68 -1.17 -11.53 -13.07
C VAL A 68 -2.04 -12.16 -14.16
N ALA A 69 -2.21 -11.42 -15.25
CA ALA A 69 -3.02 -11.78 -16.38
C ALA A 69 -2.19 -11.75 -17.68
N PRO A 70 -2.45 -12.67 -18.63
CA PRO A 70 -1.89 -12.58 -19.98
C PRO A 70 -2.38 -11.35 -20.73
N GLU A 71 -1.58 -10.88 -21.68
CA GLU A 71 -2.07 -9.98 -22.72
C GLU A 71 -3.01 -10.67 -23.70
N HIS A 72 -2.72 -11.93 -24.03
CA HIS A 72 -3.59 -12.75 -24.85
C HIS A 72 -3.95 -14.06 -24.16
N SER A 73 -5.24 -14.31 -23.99
CA SER A 73 -5.76 -15.63 -23.64
C SER A 73 -6.80 -16.11 -24.65
N GLU A 74 -6.82 -17.42 -24.89
CA GLU A 74 -7.85 -18.09 -25.65
C GLU A 74 -8.47 -19.23 -24.85
N GLN A 75 -9.79 -19.29 -24.92
CA GLN A 75 -10.58 -20.37 -24.36
C GLN A 75 -10.71 -21.48 -25.39
N LEU A 76 -10.20 -22.66 -25.06
CA LEU A 76 -10.29 -23.83 -25.92
C LEU A 76 -11.49 -24.67 -25.52
N ALA A 77 -12.28 -25.04 -26.51
CA ALA A 77 -13.42 -25.93 -26.38
C ALA A 77 -13.24 -27.13 -27.31
N PHE A 78 -13.83 -28.27 -26.93
CA PHE A 78 -13.91 -29.40 -27.85
C PHE A 78 -14.93 -29.09 -28.96
N SER A 79 -14.59 -29.45 -30.20
CA SER A 79 -15.52 -29.38 -31.34
C SER A 79 -16.56 -30.50 -31.33
N PHE A 80 -16.32 -31.54 -30.51
CA PHE A 80 -17.16 -32.73 -30.40
C PHE A 80 -17.55 -32.97 -28.95
N GLY A 81 -18.77 -33.46 -28.75
CA GLY A 81 -19.29 -33.80 -27.44
C GLY A 81 -18.87 -35.22 -27.08
N GLY A 82 -18.63 -35.47 -25.80
CA GLY A 82 -18.28 -36.81 -25.36
C GLY A 82 -17.59 -36.86 -24.02
N LYS A 83 -17.15 -38.08 -23.66
CA LYS A 83 -16.43 -38.32 -22.42
C LYS A 83 -14.95 -38.02 -22.60
N VAL A 84 -14.38 -37.22 -21.71
CA VAL A 84 -12.93 -36.98 -21.64
C VAL A 84 -12.24 -38.29 -21.31
N THR A 85 -11.36 -38.74 -22.19
CA THR A 85 -10.60 -39.96 -21.99
C THR A 85 -9.24 -39.68 -21.36
N GLU A 86 -8.62 -38.55 -21.72
CA GLU A 86 -7.29 -38.16 -21.26
C GLU A 86 -7.20 -36.64 -21.09
N VAL A 87 -6.46 -36.20 -20.07
CA VAL A 87 -6.04 -34.80 -19.88
C VAL A 87 -4.53 -34.86 -19.63
N ASN A 88 -3.75 -34.25 -20.51
CA ASN A 88 -2.28 -34.36 -20.50
C ASN A 88 -1.59 -33.15 -19.88
N VAL A 89 -2.35 -32.17 -19.43
CA VAL A 89 -1.83 -30.89 -18.93
C VAL A 89 -2.51 -30.47 -17.64
N GLN A 90 -1.78 -29.72 -16.82
CA GLN A 90 -2.25 -29.12 -15.58
C GLN A 90 -2.18 -27.59 -15.67
N VAL A 91 -2.89 -26.91 -14.78
CA VAL A 91 -2.78 -25.46 -14.65
C VAL A 91 -1.34 -25.10 -14.32
N GLY A 92 -0.75 -24.21 -15.12
CA GLY A 92 0.66 -23.84 -15.03
C GLY A 92 1.61 -24.67 -15.89
N ASP A 93 1.13 -25.57 -16.75
CA ASP A 93 2.02 -26.26 -17.71
C ASP A 93 2.27 -25.41 -18.96
N LEU A 94 3.52 -25.38 -19.41
CA LEU A 94 3.90 -24.84 -20.72
C LEU A 94 3.53 -25.85 -21.80
N VAL A 95 2.88 -25.36 -22.86
CA VAL A 95 2.42 -26.16 -23.99
C VAL A 95 2.92 -25.54 -25.28
N ASP A 96 3.48 -26.38 -26.15
CA ASP A 96 3.84 -25.98 -27.50
C ASP A 96 2.61 -26.01 -28.41
N LYS A 97 2.66 -25.25 -29.50
CA LYS A 97 1.71 -25.30 -30.58
C LYS A 97 1.56 -26.73 -31.09
N ASP A 98 0.32 -27.11 -31.36
CA ASP A 98 -0.08 -28.44 -31.79
C ASP A 98 0.11 -29.57 -30.75
N ALA A 99 0.57 -29.26 -29.53
CA ALA A 99 0.65 -30.22 -28.44
C ALA A 99 -0.75 -30.72 -28.04
N VAL A 100 -0.87 -32.04 -27.79
CA VAL A 100 -2.14 -32.66 -27.42
C VAL A 100 -2.43 -32.43 -25.93
N ILE A 101 -3.33 -31.50 -25.64
CA ILE A 101 -3.66 -31.10 -24.27
C ILE A 101 -4.70 -32.03 -23.63
N ALA A 102 -5.62 -32.58 -24.42
CA ALA A 102 -6.65 -33.50 -23.93
C ALA A 102 -7.25 -34.35 -25.05
N LYS A 103 -7.96 -35.42 -24.69
CA LYS A 103 -8.72 -36.26 -25.62
C LYS A 103 -10.15 -36.48 -25.17
N VAL A 104 -11.09 -36.43 -26.11
CA VAL A 104 -12.51 -36.70 -25.91
C VAL A 104 -12.98 -37.72 -26.92
N SER A 105 -13.55 -38.83 -26.45
CA SER A 105 -14.07 -39.92 -27.29
C SER A 105 -13.12 -40.35 -28.43
N GLY A 106 -11.80 -40.32 -28.18
CA GLY A 106 -10.77 -40.68 -29.17
C GLY A 106 -10.31 -39.55 -30.11
N GLN A 107 -10.89 -38.35 -30.03
CA GLN A 107 -10.42 -37.15 -30.73
C GLN A 107 -9.48 -36.34 -29.84
N SER A 108 -8.41 -35.78 -30.41
CA SER A 108 -7.41 -34.99 -29.68
C SER A 108 -7.68 -33.49 -29.81
N LEU A 109 -7.67 -32.78 -28.68
CA LEU A 109 -7.63 -31.32 -28.63
C LEU A 109 -6.17 -30.88 -28.56
N LYS A 110 -5.81 -29.94 -29.42
CA LYS A 110 -4.45 -29.41 -29.54
C LYS A 110 -4.39 -27.93 -29.18
N ALA A 111 -3.23 -27.49 -28.68
CA ALA A 111 -2.97 -26.08 -28.45
C ALA A 111 -2.81 -25.32 -29.79
N PRO A 112 -3.51 -24.19 -30.01
CA PRO A 112 -3.39 -23.41 -31.25
C PRO A 112 -2.07 -22.62 -31.35
N PHE A 113 -1.42 -22.33 -30.22
CA PHE A 113 -0.18 -21.58 -30.11
C PHE A 113 0.67 -22.07 -28.93
N ASP A 114 1.93 -21.67 -28.90
CA ASP A 114 2.83 -21.89 -27.77
C ASP A 114 2.39 -20.98 -26.60
N GLY A 115 2.19 -21.54 -25.42
CA GLY A 115 1.68 -20.78 -24.28
C GLY A 115 1.64 -21.57 -22.98
N ARG A 116 0.87 -21.10 -22.02
CA ARG A 116 0.68 -21.78 -20.72
C ARG A 116 -0.78 -21.98 -20.41
N VAL A 117 -1.07 -23.07 -19.73
CA VAL A 117 -2.42 -23.41 -19.25
C VAL A 117 -2.77 -22.54 -18.05
N LEU A 118 -3.75 -21.65 -18.20
CA LEU A 118 -4.24 -20.75 -17.15
C LEU A 118 -5.35 -21.40 -16.32
N ALA A 119 -6.18 -22.21 -16.97
CA ALA A 119 -7.28 -22.91 -16.33
C ALA A 119 -7.53 -24.27 -16.99
N VAL A 120 -7.87 -25.25 -16.16
CA VAL A 120 -8.34 -26.58 -16.58
C VAL A 120 -9.69 -26.82 -15.91
N ASN A 121 -10.77 -26.71 -16.68
CA ASN A 121 -12.15 -26.85 -16.21
C ASN A 121 -12.73 -28.22 -16.57
N THR A 122 -11.87 -29.23 -16.75
CA THR A 122 -12.29 -30.58 -17.11
C THR A 122 -11.38 -31.64 -16.50
N PHE A 123 -11.89 -32.86 -16.35
CA PHE A 123 -11.17 -33.98 -15.77
C PHE A 123 -11.51 -35.28 -16.53
N VAL A 124 -10.65 -36.28 -16.40
CA VAL A 124 -10.86 -37.59 -17.03
C VAL A 124 -12.18 -38.20 -16.57
N GLY A 125 -13.01 -38.61 -17.52
CA GLY A 125 -14.33 -39.16 -17.27
C GLY A 125 -15.46 -38.13 -17.24
N ASN A 126 -15.16 -36.84 -17.25
CA ASN A 126 -16.15 -35.78 -17.42
C ASN A 126 -16.81 -35.85 -18.79
N THR A 127 -18.07 -35.40 -18.91
CA THR A 127 -18.76 -35.27 -20.20
C THR A 127 -18.77 -33.82 -20.63
N THR A 128 -18.22 -33.54 -21.81
CA THR A 128 -18.12 -32.20 -22.38
C THR A 128 -19.11 -32.05 -23.53
N THR A 129 -19.68 -30.86 -23.65
CA THR A 129 -20.52 -30.44 -24.76
C THR A 129 -19.70 -29.60 -25.73
N PRO A 130 -19.90 -29.72 -27.06
CA PRO A 130 -19.22 -28.85 -28.02
C PRO A 130 -19.41 -27.37 -27.69
N GLY A 131 -18.33 -26.60 -27.79
CA GLY A 131 -18.37 -25.16 -27.58
C GLY A 131 -18.30 -24.70 -26.12
N VAL A 132 -18.30 -25.61 -25.14
CA VAL A 132 -18.00 -25.26 -23.74
C VAL A 132 -16.49 -25.18 -23.56
N ALA A 133 -16.00 -24.01 -23.10
CA ALA A 133 -14.59 -23.80 -22.78
C ALA A 133 -14.15 -24.72 -21.65
N VAL A 134 -13.15 -25.55 -21.92
CA VAL A 134 -12.60 -26.55 -20.97
C VAL A 134 -11.17 -26.24 -20.57
N PHE A 135 -10.44 -25.48 -21.40
CA PHE A 135 -9.09 -25.02 -21.13
C PHE A 135 -8.99 -23.54 -21.44
N GLU A 136 -8.13 -22.83 -20.73
CA GLU A 136 -7.72 -21.47 -21.08
C GLU A 136 -6.20 -21.48 -21.26
N LEU A 137 -5.73 -21.04 -22.43
CA LEU A 137 -4.31 -20.87 -22.72
C LEU A 137 -3.99 -19.39 -22.83
N GLY A 138 -2.86 -18.95 -22.28
CA GLY A 138 -2.32 -17.62 -22.49
C GLY A 138 -0.95 -17.65 -23.14
N TYR A 139 -0.61 -16.59 -23.89
CA TYR A 139 0.73 -16.39 -24.44
C TYR A 139 1.13 -14.91 -24.36
N ARG A 140 2.46 -14.66 -24.22
CA ARG A 140 3.14 -13.36 -24.22
C ARG A 140 2.61 -12.27 -23.27
N THR A 141 3.58 -11.63 -22.62
CA THR A 141 3.46 -10.45 -21.75
C THR A 141 2.48 -10.61 -20.56
N ASN A 142 2.94 -10.14 -19.40
CA ASN A 142 2.22 -10.27 -18.15
C ASN A 142 1.77 -8.88 -17.71
N PHE A 143 0.47 -8.71 -17.49
CA PHE A 143 -0.08 -7.56 -16.79
C PHE A 143 -0.33 -7.90 -15.35
N VAL A 144 -0.17 -6.93 -14.47
CA VAL A 144 -0.64 -7.04 -13.09
C VAL A 144 -1.93 -6.25 -12.98
N ASP A 145 -3.04 -6.98 -12.90
CA ASP A 145 -4.38 -6.45 -12.73
C ASP A 145 -4.73 -6.45 -11.25
N PHE A 146 -5.13 -5.31 -10.72
CA PHE A 146 -5.62 -5.19 -9.35
C PHE A 146 -6.90 -4.36 -9.30
N ILE A 147 -7.65 -4.49 -8.21
CA ILE A 147 -8.82 -3.65 -7.97
C ILE A 147 -8.41 -2.51 -7.05
N ALA A 148 -8.60 -1.28 -7.52
CA ALA A 148 -8.47 -0.07 -6.73
C ALA A 148 -9.84 0.34 -6.18
N SER A 149 -9.91 0.72 -4.90
CA SER A 149 -11.12 1.31 -4.33
C SER A 149 -11.41 2.70 -4.93
N GLU A 150 -12.64 3.18 -4.75
CA GLU A 150 -13.06 4.50 -5.28
C GLU A 150 -12.19 5.65 -4.74
N SER A 151 -11.73 5.60 -3.49
CA SER A 151 -10.82 6.59 -2.92
C SER A 151 -9.38 6.52 -3.45
N GLU A 152 -9.01 5.43 -4.11
CA GLU A 152 -7.66 5.22 -4.66
C GLU A 152 -7.62 5.55 -6.16
N VAL A 153 -8.67 5.22 -6.91
CA VAL A 153 -8.72 5.47 -8.36
C VAL A 153 -8.61 6.96 -8.70
N PHE A 154 -9.10 7.85 -7.84
CA PHE A 154 -9.03 9.30 -8.06
C PHE A 154 -7.60 9.85 -8.13
N ASP A 155 -6.65 9.16 -7.48
CA ASP A 155 -5.25 9.58 -7.44
C ASP A 155 -4.39 8.81 -8.47
N LEU A 156 -4.97 7.85 -9.19
CA LEU A 156 -4.26 7.03 -10.17
C LEU A 156 -4.35 7.66 -11.57
N VAL A 157 -3.18 7.82 -12.20
CA VAL A 157 -3.06 8.38 -13.56
C VAL A 157 -2.35 7.37 -14.47
N VAL A 158 -2.87 7.19 -15.68
CA VAL A 158 -2.21 6.38 -16.71
C VAL A 158 -0.82 6.96 -17.00
N GLY A 159 0.20 6.10 -16.98
CA GLY A 159 1.62 6.46 -17.12
C GLY A 159 2.36 6.64 -15.79
N GLN A 160 1.67 6.57 -14.65
CA GLN A 160 2.31 6.59 -13.33
C GLN A 160 3.22 5.37 -13.13
N GLN A 161 4.38 5.59 -12.51
CA GLN A 161 5.28 4.52 -12.10
C GLN A 161 4.71 3.80 -10.88
N ALA A 162 4.74 2.46 -10.92
CA ALA A 162 4.29 1.58 -9.87
C ALA A 162 5.43 0.67 -9.44
N GLU A 163 5.52 0.41 -8.14
CA GLU A 163 6.44 -0.57 -7.57
C GLU A 163 5.69 -1.87 -7.31
N LEU A 164 6.26 -3.01 -7.72
CA LEU A 164 5.69 -4.33 -7.59
C LEU A 164 6.62 -5.21 -6.77
N THR A 165 6.07 -5.91 -5.78
CA THR A 165 6.79 -6.91 -5.01
C THR A 165 6.07 -8.23 -5.12
N ILE A 166 6.80 -9.29 -5.48
CA ILE A 166 6.26 -10.65 -5.55
C ILE A 166 6.80 -11.39 -4.32
N PRO A 167 6.00 -11.61 -3.27
CA PRO A 167 6.50 -12.20 -2.02
C PRO A 167 7.01 -13.63 -2.20
N THR A 168 6.52 -14.34 -3.22
CA THR A 168 6.91 -15.71 -3.56
C THR A 168 8.18 -15.81 -4.41
N TYR A 169 8.68 -14.69 -4.94
CA TYR A 169 9.90 -14.63 -5.74
C TYR A 169 10.96 -13.83 -5.00
N ASP A 170 12.15 -14.41 -4.85
CA ASP A 170 13.27 -13.82 -4.10
C ASP A 170 12.88 -13.38 -2.66
N ASN A 171 11.95 -14.11 -2.02
CA ASN A 171 11.37 -13.78 -0.71
C ASN A 171 10.80 -12.36 -0.60
N GLY A 172 10.39 -11.75 -1.72
CA GLY A 172 9.92 -10.36 -1.76
C GLY A 172 11.02 -9.32 -1.52
N ALA A 173 12.30 -9.69 -1.63
CA ALA A 173 13.43 -8.77 -1.42
C ALA A 173 13.65 -7.80 -2.58
N VAL A 174 13.09 -8.10 -3.76
CA VAL A 174 13.27 -7.31 -4.97
C VAL A 174 11.97 -6.58 -5.32
N THR A 175 12.11 -5.27 -5.49
CA THR A 175 11.09 -4.41 -6.05
C THR A 175 11.29 -4.30 -7.56
N TYR A 176 10.21 -4.52 -8.30
CA TYR A 176 10.11 -4.32 -9.74
C TYR A 176 9.35 -3.02 -10.00
N HIS A 177 9.58 -2.43 -11.15
CA HIS A 177 8.91 -1.23 -11.62
C HIS A 177 7.95 -1.60 -12.74
N GLY A 178 6.84 -0.89 -12.80
CA GLY A 178 5.87 -0.96 -13.88
C GLY A 178 5.23 0.38 -14.13
N THR A 179 4.50 0.47 -15.22
CA THR A 179 3.73 1.66 -15.57
C THR A 179 2.24 1.32 -15.58
N VAL A 180 1.43 2.19 -14.98
CA VAL A 180 -0.03 2.09 -15.09
C VAL A 180 -0.42 2.28 -16.55
N GLU A 181 -0.98 1.26 -17.18
CA GLU A 181 -1.39 1.30 -18.58
C GLU A 181 -2.88 1.61 -18.72
N LEU A 182 -3.70 1.09 -17.82
CA LEU A 182 -5.14 1.30 -17.86
C LEU A 182 -5.68 1.51 -16.46
N VAL A 183 -6.59 2.49 -16.35
CA VAL A 183 -7.45 2.71 -15.20
C VAL A 183 -8.87 2.67 -15.74
N ASP A 184 -9.64 1.65 -15.37
CA ASP A 184 -11.02 1.52 -15.84
C ASP A 184 -11.86 2.67 -15.30
N THR A 185 -12.83 3.11 -16.10
CA THR A 185 -13.80 4.15 -15.71
C THR A 185 -15.11 3.54 -15.21
N LYS A 186 -15.27 2.22 -15.37
CA LYS A 186 -16.40 1.46 -14.86
C LYS A 186 -16.01 0.69 -13.60
N LYS A 187 -16.88 0.73 -12.59
CA LYS A 187 -16.75 -0.16 -11.43
C LYS A 187 -16.93 -1.61 -11.88
N THR A 188 -15.93 -2.42 -11.61
CA THR A 188 -15.92 -3.86 -11.81
C THR A 188 -15.98 -4.53 -10.44
N THR A 189 -16.92 -5.47 -10.30
CA THR A 189 -16.87 -6.45 -9.22
C THR A 189 -15.98 -7.57 -9.74
N GLY A 190 -14.72 -7.57 -9.37
CA GLY A 190 -13.83 -8.65 -9.78
C GLY A 190 -13.84 -9.76 -8.75
N ASP A 191 -13.84 -10.99 -9.24
CA ASP A 191 -13.45 -12.17 -8.46
C ASP A 191 -11.93 -12.14 -8.24
N VAL A 192 -11.43 -11.14 -7.50
CA VAL A 192 -10.09 -11.23 -6.92
C VAL A 192 -10.21 -12.21 -5.76
N MET A 193 -10.29 -13.49 -6.11
CA MET A 193 -10.30 -14.59 -5.16
C MET A 193 -9.00 -14.54 -4.37
N ASN A 194 -9.03 -13.87 -3.22
CA ASN A 194 -8.13 -14.16 -2.13
C ASN A 194 -8.44 -15.60 -1.72
N ALA A 195 -7.47 -16.50 -1.83
CA ALA A 195 -7.66 -17.95 -1.70
C ALA A 195 -8.17 -18.39 -0.31
N GLN A 196 -8.46 -17.47 0.61
CA GLN A 196 -8.93 -17.75 1.97
C GLN A 196 -10.16 -16.96 2.42
N THR A 197 -10.66 -15.98 1.65
CA THR A 197 -11.84 -15.20 2.02
C THR A 197 -12.51 -14.69 0.75
N GLY A 198 -13.63 -15.31 0.35
CA GLY A 198 -14.41 -14.93 -0.84
C GLY A 198 -15.13 -13.59 -0.71
N THR A 199 -14.41 -12.52 -0.38
CA THR A 199 -14.90 -11.15 -0.43
C THR A 199 -14.67 -10.60 -1.82
N SER A 200 -15.75 -10.44 -2.59
CA SER A 200 -15.73 -9.70 -3.86
C SER A 200 -15.44 -8.23 -3.57
N GLU A 201 -14.22 -7.78 -3.85
CA GLU A 201 -13.90 -6.36 -3.83
C GLU A 201 -14.52 -5.69 -5.06
N THR A 202 -15.34 -4.66 -4.82
CA THR A 202 -15.89 -3.82 -5.87
C THR A 202 -15.05 -2.57 -5.98
N GLY A 203 -14.48 -2.33 -7.16
CA GLY A 203 -13.63 -1.18 -7.41
C GLY A 203 -13.37 -0.98 -8.89
N TYR A 204 -12.32 -0.26 -9.22
CA TYR A 204 -11.91 0.00 -10.59
C TYR A 204 -10.75 -0.91 -10.94
N LEU A 205 -10.82 -1.54 -12.11
CA LEU A 205 -9.73 -2.38 -12.59
C LEU A 205 -8.58 -1.48 -13.03
N VAL A 206 -7.39 -1.74 -12.48
CA VAL A 206 -6.17 -1.05 -12.84
C VAL A 206 -5.17 -2.07 -13.36
N ARG A 207 -4.61 -1.78 -14.53
CA ARG A 207 -3.64 -2.63 -15.22
C ARG A 207 -2.27 -1.99 -15.19
N ILE A 208 -1.30 -2.71 -14.67
CA ILE A 208 0.12 -2.31 -14.69
C ILE A 208 0.87 -3.17 -15.68
N ARG A 209 1.66 -2.54 -16.56
CA ARG A 209 2.67 -3.20 -17.38
C ARG A 209 4.02 -3.15 -16.66
N PRO A 210 4.57 -4.29 -16.21
CA PRO A 210 5.90 -4.34 -15.62
C PRO A 210 6.98 -4.02 -16.66
N THR A 211 8.02 -3.29 -16.25
CA THR A 211 9.11 -2.83 -17.14
C THR A 211 10.41 -3.61 -16.94
N ASP A 212 10.67 -4.10 -15.72
CA ASP A 212 11.95 -4.72 -15.32
C ASP A 212 11.77 -6.11 -14.67
N LEU A 213 10.62 -6.77 -14.88
CA LEU A 213 10.41 -8.13 -14.41
C LEU A 213 11.40 -9.08 -15.11
N PRO A 214 12.26 -9.81 -14.37
CA PRO A 214 13.18 -10.77 -14.96
C PRO A 214 12.38 -11.93 -15.58
N ALA A 215 12.92 -12.51 -16.65
CA ALA A 215 12.27 -13.61 -17.37
C ALA A 215 11.92 -14.77 -16.44
N SER A 216 12.72 -15.04 -15.41
CA SER A 216 12.41 -16.04 -14.37
C SER A 216 11.18 -15.69 -13.53
N ALA A 217 11.00 -14.43 -13.12
CA ALA A 217 9.80 -13.98 -12.42
C ALA A 217 8.59 -13.98 -13.35
N ALA A 218 8.75 -13.55 -14.61
CA ALA A 218 7.71 -13.67 -15.63
C ALA A 218 7.32 -15.14 -15.89
N ASN A 219 8.29 -16.06 -15.84
CA ASN A 219 8.08 -17.50 -16.04
C ASN A 219 7.46 -18.20 -14.84
N LEU A 220 7.71 -17.72 -13.61
CA LEU A 220 6.98 -18.20 -12.43
C LEU A 220 5.48 -18.00 -12.60
N ILE A 221 5.10 -16.92 -13.30
CA ILE A 221 3.72 -16.48 -13.42
C ILE A 221 3.11 -16.86 -14.77
N GLY A 222 3.95 -17.28 -15.73
CA GLY A 222 3.55 -18.28 -16.70
C GLY A 222 3.28 -17.85 -18.11
N LEU A 223 3.96 -16.82 -18.59
CA LEU A 223 3.77 -16.40 -19.97
C LEU A 223 5.16 -16.11 -20.54
N THR A 224 5.68 -17.09 -21.27
CA THR A 224 6.79 -16.92 -22.22
C THR A 224 6.24 -16.45 -23.56
#